data_AF-A0A2X2WMG8-F1
#
_entry.id   AF-A0A2X2WMG8-F1
#
_cell.length_a   1.000
_cell.length_b   1.000
_cell.length_c   1.000
_cell.angle_alpha   90.00
_cell.angle_beta   90.00
_cell.angle_gamma   90.00
#
_symmetry.space_group_name_H-M   'P 1'
#
loop_
_entity.id
_entity.type
_entity.pdbx_description
1 polymer ?
#
loop_
_entity_poly.entity_id
_entity_poly.type
_entity_poly.pdbx_seq_one_letter_code
_entity_poly.pdbx_strand_id
1 'polypeptide(L)'
;MSKMKKCKVCSKEIASSAKSCPGCGAKNKKAIYKRPWFIILAIIIILGAVGGSSHDKSKVANNETISEVDQNQDKEISNNQGGKKEVLVKENEEKLEKKEVKVEKVPKEYKAALRKAKVYSDTMSMSKAGLYDQLTSEYGEKFSAEAAQYAVDNLNANWKENALKKAKVYQETMAMSPSAIYDQLVSEYGEKFTKEEAQYAVDNL
;
A
#
# COMPACT_ATOMS: atom_id res chain seq x y z
N MET A 1 8.42 29.55 -34.31
CA MET A 1 8.54 30.60 -33.26
C MET A 1 8.48 29.94 -31.89
N SER A 2 9.52 30.11 -31.08
CA SER A 2 9.56 29.55 -29.72
C SER A 2 8.61 30.33 -28.80
N LYS A 3 7.66 29.65 -28.16
CA LYS A 3 6.78 30.28 -27.17
C LYS A 3 7.64 30.83 -26.02
N MET A 4 7.56 32.12 -25.74
CA MET A 4 8.28 32.79 -24.64
C MET A 4 7.47 32.69 -23.35
N LYS A 5 8.15 32.68 -22.20
CA LYS A 5 7.51 32.73 -20.88
C LYS A 5 8.41 33.44 -19.87
N LYS A 6 7.82 33.95 -18.80
CA LYS A 6 8.59 34.56 -17.69
C LYS A 6 9.20 33.47 -16.81
N CYS A 7 10.48 33.64 -16.43
CA CYS A 7 11.13 32.83 -15.43
C CYS A 7 10.42 32.99 -14.09
N LYS A 8 10.15 31.88 -13.39
CA LYS A 8 9.47 31.91 -12.08
C LYS A 8 10.30 32.50 -10.93
N VAL A 9 11.60 32.66 -11.13
CA VAL A 9 12.53 33.13 -10.09
C VAL A 9 12.92 34.59 -10.31
N CYS A 10 13.35 34.95 -11.52
CA CYS A 10 13.83 36.30 -11.83
C CYS A 10 12.93 37.10 -12.78
N SER A 11 11.76 36.57 -13.15
CA SER A 11 10.78 37.21 -14.05
C SER A 11 11.26 37.57 -15.48
N LYS A 12 12.53 37.34 -15.81
CA LYS A 12 13.08 37.52 -17.16
C LYS A 12 12.39 36.59 -18.17
N GLU A 13 12.18 37.09 -19.38
CA GLU A 13 11.62 36.30 -20.47
C GLU A 13 12.63 35.25 -20.95
N ILE A 14 12.15 34.01 -21.06
CA ILE A 14 12.94 32.87 -21.51
C ILE A 14 12.11 32.03 -22.49
N ALA A 15 12.78 31.38 -23.44
CA ALA A 15 12.13 30.39 -24.29
C ALA A 15 11.51 29.28 -23.43
N SER A 16 10.27 28.89 -23.72
CA SER A 16 9.57 27.85 -22.96
C SER A 16 10.27 26.49 -22.97
N SER A 17 11.09 26.24 -24.00
CA SER A 17 11.95 25.07 -24.19
C SER A 17 13.30 25.12 -23.47
N ALA A 18 13.76 26.29 -23.00
CA ALA A 18 15.05 26.42 -22.33
C ALA A 18 15.08 25.58 -21.05
N LYS A 19 16.12 24.76 -20.84
CA LYS A 19 16.24 23.85 -19.67
C LYS A 19 16.57 24.60 -18.37
N SER A 20 17.24 25.73 -18.48
CA SER A 20 17.61 26.63 -17.40
C SER A 20 17.44 28.08 -17.83
N CYS A 21 17.17 28.97 -16.86
CA CYS A 21 17.09 30.40 -17.10
C CYS A 21 18.51 31.00 -17.24
N PRO A 22 18.83 31.72 -18.33
CA PRO A 22 20.14 32.34 -18.52
C PRO A 22 20.41 33.51 -17.55
N GLY A 23 19.37 34.09 -16.94
CA GLY A 23 19.52 35.21 -16.02
C GLY A 23 19.81 34.85 -14.57
N CYS A 24 19.35 33.68 -14.10
CA CYS A 24 19.45 33.30 -12.69
C CYS A 24 19.80 31.81 -12.47
N GLY A 25 20.04 31.04 -13.53
CA GLY A 25 20.36 29.61 -13.44
C GLY A 25 19.18 28.70 -13.04
N ALA A 26 18.01 29.25 -12.68
CA ALA A 26 16.87 28.46 -12.24
C ALA A 26 16.45 27.41 -13.30
N LYS A 27 16.29 26.15 -12.87
CA LYS A 27 15.87 25.05 -13.74
C LYS A 27 14.42 25.24 -14.17
N ASN A 28 14.20 25.22 -15.47
CA ASN A 28 12.87 25.28 -16.06
C ASN A 28 12.29 23.86 -16.10
N LYS A 29 11.65 23.44 -15.01
CA LYS A 29 10.95 22.15 -14.95
C LYS A 29 9.74 22.19 -15.90
N LYS A 30 9.67 21.26 -16.85
CA LYS A 30 8.46 21.06 -17.69
C LYS A 30 7.27 20.81 -16.76
N ALA A 31 6.11 21.36 -17.11
CA ALA A 31 4.90 21.15 -16.33
C ALA A 31 4.60 19.64 -16.22
N ILE A 32 4.15 19.21 -15.05
CA ILE A 32 4.02 17.79 -14.69
C ILE A 32 3.10 17.07 -15.69
N TYR A 33 2.06 17.75 -16.17
CA TYR A 33 1.11 17.22 -17.17
C TYR A 33 1.69 16.95 -18.56
N LYS A 34 2.92 17.38 -18.85
CA LYS A 34 3.62 17.08 -20.11
C LYS A 34 4.54 15.88 -19.99
N ARG A 35 4.58 15.21 -18.84
CA ARG A 35 5.34 13.97 -18.66
C ARG A 35 4.45 12.79 -19.10
N PRO A 36 4.99 11.81 -19.85
CA PRO A 36 4.19 10.73 -20.43
C PRO A 36 3.38 9.95 -19.38
N TRP A 37 3.94 9.69 -18.19
CA TRP A 37 3.22 9.02 -17.10
C TRP A 37 1.96 9.77 -16.60
N PHE A 38 1.95 11.11 -16.64
CA PHE A 38 0.78 11.91 -16.21
C PHE A 38 -0.33 11.86 -17.26
N ILE A 39 0.02 11.76 -18.55
CA ILE A 39 -0.94 11.60 -19.64
C ILE A 39 -1.63 10.23 -19.55
N ILE A 40 -0.87 9.18 -19.22
CA ILE A 40 -1.40 7.82 -19.00
C ILE A 40 -2.38 7.79 -17.82
N LEU A 41 -2.03 8.41 -16.68
CA LEU A 41 -2.93 8.51 -15.52
C LEU A 41 -4.24 9.25 -15.84
N ALA A 42 -4.17 10.35 -16.59
CA ALA A 42 -5.36 11.10 -16.99
C ALA A 42 -6.30 10.29 -17.90
N ILE A 43 -5.74 9.47 -18.81
CA ILE A 43 -6.53 8.60 -19.70
C ILE A 43 -7.25 7.50 -18.90
N ILE A 44 -6.60 6.92 -17.89
CA ILE A 44 -7.21 5.89 -17.02
C ILE A 44 -8.41 6.45 -16.26
N ILE A 45 -8.32 7.68 -15.74
CA ILE A 45 -9.43 8.34 -15.01
C ILE A 45 -10.62 8.64 -15.94
N ILE A 46 -10.37 9.03 -17.20
CA ILE A 46 -11.43 9.34 -18.16
C ILE A 46 -12.15 8.07 -18.65
N LEU A 47 -11.42 6.97 -18.85
CA LEU A 47 -12.02 5.68 -19.26
C LEU A 47 -12.80 5.00 -18.11
N GLY A 48 -12.41 5.23 -16.85
CA GLY A 48 -13.12 4.72 -15.68
C GLY A 48 -14.52 5.32 -15.44
N ALA A 49 -14.87 6.43 -16.10
CA ALA A 49 -16.15 7.11 -15.91
C ALA A 49 -17.23 6.75 -16.94
N VAL A 50 -16.93 5.93 -17.96
CA VAL A 50 -17.89 5.58 -19.05
C VAL A 50 -18.43 4.14 -18.93
N GLY A 51 -17.91 3.32 -18.00
CA GLY A 51 -18.34 1.94 -17.81
C GLY A 51 -19.43 1.77 -16.75
N GLY A 52 -20.65 2.26 -16.99
CA GLY A 52 -21.76 2.08 -16.06
C GLY A 52 -23.13 2.20 -16.72
N SER A 53 -23.62 1.11 -17.31
CA SER A 53 -25.04 0.81 -17.52
C SER A 53 -25.19 -0.59 -18.12
N SER A 54 -25.68 -1.54 -17.33
CA SER A 54 -26.65 -2.54 -17.80
C SER A 54 -27.27 -3.24 -16.59
N HIS A 55 -28.51 -2.83 -16.34
CA HIS A 55 -29.48 -3.44 -15.45
C HIS A 55 -30.12 -4.59 -16.24
N ASP A 56 -30.03 -5.82 -15.75
CA ASP A 56 -30.97 -6.85 -16.20
C ASP A 56 -31.40 -7.75 -15.04
N LYS A 57 -32.69 -7.65 -14.72
CA LYS A 57 -33.42 -8.61 -13.90
C LYS A 57 -33.76 -9.80 -14.78
N SER A 58 -33.45 -11.00 -14.33
CA SER A 58 -34.19 -12.18 -14.77
C SER A 58 -34.51 -13.07 -13.56
N LYS A 59 -35.81 -13.16 -13.27
CA LYS A 59 -36.41 -14.22 -12.46
C LYS A 59 -36.30 -15.52 -13.25
N VAL A 60 -35.80 -16.59 -12.62
CA VAL A 60 -36.35 -17.94 -12.78
C VAL A 60 -36.25 -18.64 -11.42
N ALA A 61 -37.41 -19.06 -10.91
CA ALA A 61 -37.54 -19.97 -9.80
C ALA A 61 -37.31 -21.40 -10.29
N ASN A 62 -36.70 -22.26 -9.47
CA ASN A 62 -37.16 -23.62 -9.28
C ASN A 62 -36.72 -24.17 -7.92
N ASN A 63 -37.61 -25.02 -7.41
CA ASN A 63 -37.82 -25.47 -6.05
C ASN A 63 -36.87 -26.57 -5.53
N GLU A 64 -36.97 -26.77 -4.20
CA GLU A 64 -36.71 -28.01 -3.41
C GLU A 64 -35.24 -28.36 -3.13
N THR A 65 -34.77 -28.74 -1.93
CA THR A 65 -35.31 -28.84 -0.56
C THR A 65 -34.08 -28.93 0.34
N ILE A 66 -33.99 -28.12 1.39
CA ILE A 66 -33.02 -28.30 2.49
C ILE A 66 -33.82 -28.55 3.76
N SER A 67 -33.50 -29.68 4.39
CA SER A 67 -34.03 -30.14 5.67
C SER A 67 -33.63 -29.22 6.84
N GLU A 68 -34.58 -29.08 7.75
CA GLU A 68 -34.55 -28.38 9.03
C GLU A 68 -33.68 -29.09 10.08
N VAL A 69 -32.95 -28.33 10.91
CA VAL A 69 -32.73 -28.51 12.37
C VAL A 69 -32.26 -27.13 12.89
N ASP A 70 -33.10 -26.29 13.47
CA ASP A 70 -33.66 -26.24 14.84
C ASP A 70 -32.82 -25.44 15.88
N GLN A 71 -33.54 -24.45 16.41
CA GLN A 71 -33.46 -23.51 17.53
C GLN A 71 -32.21 -23.34 18.43
N ASN A 72 -31.71 -22.10 18.44
CA ASN A 72 -31.87 -21.08 19.51
C ASN A 72 -31.63 -21.47 20.98
N GLN A 73 -30.67 -20.81 21.64
CA GLN A 73 -30.75 -20.52 23.08
C GLN A 73 -29.94 -19.27 23.46
N ASP A 74 -30.64 -18.32 24.09
CA ASP A 74 -30.14 -17.11 24.73
C ASP A 74 -30.36 -17.24 26.26
N LYS A 75 -29.43 -16.62 27.01
CA LYS A 75 -29.55 -15.98 28.34
C LYS A 75 -29.49 -16.73 29.70
N GLU A 76 -28.62 -16.13 30.52
CA GLU A 76 -28.73 -15.75 31.95
C GLU A 76 -28.08 -16.57 33.10
N ILE A 77 -26.90 -16.08 33.53
CA ILE A 77 -26.45 -15.62 34.88
C ILE A 77 -27.05 -16.29 36.15
N SER A 78 -26.20 -16.85 37.03
CA SER A 78 -25.85 -16.30 38.39
C SER A 78 -25.23 -17.33 39.38
N ASN A 79 -24.07 -16.96 39.93
CA ASN A 79 -23.55 -17.07 41.32
C ASN A 79 -23.72 -18.32 42.23
N ASN A 80 -22.58 -18.79 42.79
CA ASN A 80 -22.20 -18.72 44.25
C ASN A 80 -20.84 -19.43 44.50
N GLN A 81 -19.79 -18.74 44.97
CA GLN A 81 -19.21 -18.72 46.35
C GLN A 81 -18.91 -20.11 46.96
N GLY A 82 -17.77 -20.44 47.59
CA GLY A 82 -16.55 -19.74 48.04
C GLY A 82 -15.72 -20.66 48.98
N GLY A 83 -14.51 -20.26 49.38
CA GLY A 83 -13.71 -20.88 50.46
C GLY A 83 -12.24 -21.20 50.10
N LYS A 84 -11.29 -20.25 50.15
CA LYS A 84 -10.46 -19.79 51.29
C LYS A 84 -9.26 -20.71 51.64
N LYS A 85 -8.05 -20.22 51.35
CA LYS A 85 -6.84 -20.45 52.18
C LYS A 85 -5.90 -19.24 52.07
N GLU A 86 -5.84 -18.48 53.17
CA GLU A 86 -4.82 -17.48 53.47
C GLU A 86 -3.51 -18.18 53.81
N VAL A 87 -2.37 -17.68 53.30
CA VAL A 87 -1.15 -17.53 54.12
C VAL A 87 -0.47 -16.22 53.73
N LEU A 88 -0.33 -15.41 54.77
CA LEU A 88 0.30 -14.11 54.91
C LEU A 88 1.84 -14.26 55.00
N VAL A 89 2.61 -13.46 54.26
CA VAL A 89 3.92 -12.97 54.74
C VAL A 89 4.08 -11.52 54.30
N LYS A 90 4.21 -10.65 55.32
CA LYS A 90 4.49 -9.22 55.29
C LYS A 90 5.93 -8.97 54.83
N GLU A 91 6.13 -8.05 53.89
CA GLU A 91 6.69 -6.71 54.16
C GLU A 91 8.22 -6.73 54.20
N ASN A 92 8.83 -6.22 53.12
CA ASN A 92 10.09 -5.50 53.22
C ASN A 92 10.03 -4.38 52.18
N GLU A 93 9.83 -3.17 52.69
CA GLU A 93 9.90 -1.93 51.96
C GLU A 93 11.35 -1.61 51.55
N GLU A 94 11.41 -0.77 50.53
CA GLU A 94 12.52 0.09 50.13
C GLU A 94 13.67 -0.46 49.28
N LYS A 95 13.72 0.20 48.11
CA LYS A 95 14.89 0.52 47.29
C LYS A 95 15.26 -0.47 46.17
N LEU A 96 14.40 -0.51 45.16
CA LEU A 96 14.83 -0.66 43.77
C LEU A 96 14.18 0.43 42.91
N GLU A 97 14.93 1.51 42.88
CA GLU A 97 14.84 2.66 41.99
C GLU A 97 14.66 2.22 40.52
N LYS A 98 13.50 2.58 39.97
CA LYS A 98 13.33 3.06 38.60
C LYS A 98 14.05 2.27 37.49
N LYS A 99 13.49 1.12 37.14
CA LYS A 99 13.56 0.61 35.76
C LYS A 99 12.16 0.20 35.31
N GLU A 100 11.29 1.21 35.16
CA GLU A 100 10.17 1.07 34.25
C GLU A 100 10.76 0.77 32.87
N VAL A 101 10.72 -0.50 32.48
CA VAL A 101 10.75 -0.87 31.07
C VAL A 101 9.55 -0.15 30.46
N LYS A 102 9.79 1.01 29.84
CA LYS A 102 8.88 1.55 28.83
C LYS A 102 8.73 0.41 27.81
N VAL A 103 7.69 -0.39 27.95
CA VAL A 103 7.18 -1.19 26.83
C VAL A 103 6.79 -0.12 25.82
N GLU A 104 7.65 0.11 24.82
CA GLU A 104 7.38 1.05 23.73
C GLU A 104 6.10 0.59 23.05
N LYS A 105 4.98 1.17 23.49
CA LYS A 105 3.68 0.88 22.94
C LYS A 105 3.67 1.46 21.54
N VAL A 106 3.82 0.57 20.55
CA VAL A 106 3.81 0.92 19.12
C VAL A 106 2.70 1.94 18.83
N PRO A 107 3.01 3.11 18.23
CA PRO A 107 2.05 4.16 17.97
C PRO A 107 0.85 3.68 17.14
N LYS A 108 -0.30 4.35 17.30
CA LYS A 108 -1.52 4.00 16.56
C LYS A 108 -1.34 4.10 15.04
N GLU A 109 -0.60 5.11 14.58
CA GLU A 109 -0.29 5.32 13.16
C GLU A 109 0.48 4.12 12.58
N TYR A 110 1.46 3.60 13.30
CA TYR A 110 2.31 2.48 12.86
C TYR A 110 1.49 1.21 12.67
N LYS A 111 0.55 0.96 13.58
CA LYS A 111 -0.41 -0.15 13.45
C LYS A 111 -1.35 0.05 12.25
N ALA A 112 -1.76 1.29 11.97
CA ALA A 112 -2.58 1.60 10.81
C ALA A 112 -1.82 1.40 9.49
N ALA A 113 -0.58 1.89 9.42
CA ALA A 113 0.32 1.68 8.29
C ALA A 113 0.57 0.20 8.03
N LEU A 114 0.84 -0.60 9.08
CA LEU A 114 1.02 -2.06 8.95
C LEU A 114 -0.23 -2.76 8.39
N ARG A 115 -1.44 -2.40 8.87
CA ARG A 115 -2.68 -2.95 8.32
C ARG A 115 -2.86 -2.59 6.84
N LYS A 116 -2.56 -1.34 6.45
CA LYS A 116 -2.63 -0.90 5.06
C LYS A 116 -1.60 -1.59 4.18
N ALA A 117 -0.37 -1.75 4.67
CA ALA A 117 0.68 -2.50 4.00
C ALA A 117 0.25 -3.94 3.72
N LYS A 118 -0.39 -4.60 4.69
CA LYS A 118 -0.96 -5.94 4.52
C LYS A 118 -2.02 -5.97 3.42
N VAL A 119 -2.98 -5.04 3.44
CA VAL A 119 -4.02 -4.97 2.39
C VAL A 119 -3.41 -4.82 1.01
N TYR A 120 -2.46 -3.91 0.83
CA TYR A 120 -1.81 -3.69 -0.46
C TYR A 120 -0.93 -4.87 -0.91
N SER A 121 -0.21 -5.51 0.01
CA SER A 121 0.52 -6.75 -0.30
C SER A 121 -0.44 -7.85 -0.75
N ASP A 122 -1.53 -8.07 -0.02
CA ASP A 122 -2.46 -9.18 -0.29
C ASP A 122 -3.25 -8.97 -1.60
N THR A 123 -3.70 -7.73 -1.86
CA THR A 123 -4.61 -7.42 -2.97
C THR A 123 -3.88 -6.98 -4.23
N MET A 124 -2.76 -6.27 -4.07
CA MET A 124 -2.01 -5.68 -5.19
C MET A 124 -0.63 -6.30 -5.35
N SER A 125 -0.21 -7.25 -4.51
CA SER A 125 1.08 -7.95 -4.63
C SER A 125 2.26 -6.98 -4.81
N MET A 126 2.25 -5.88 -4.06
CA MET A 126 3.27 -4.84 -4.19
C MET A 126 4.63 -5.30 -3.64
N SER A 127 5.71 -4.74 -4.18
CA SER A 127 7.05 -4.91 -3.62
C SER A 127 7.20 -4.17 -2.29
N LYS A 128 8.25 -4.49 -1.54
CA LYS A 128 8.58 -3.79 -0.29
C LYS A 128 8.78 -2.29 -0.51
N ALA A 129 9.53 -1.91 -1.56
CA ALA A 129 9.80 -0.51 -1.89
C ALA A 129 8.54 0.20 -2.41
N GLY A 130 7.75 -0.46 -3.27
CA GLY A 130 6.48 0.07 -3.77
C GLY A 130 5.48 0.32 -2.65
N LEU A 131 5.41 -0.57 -1.64
CA LEU A 131 4.57 -0.37 -0.46
C LEU A 131 4.98 0.85 0.35
N TYR A 132 6.29 1.02 0.59
CA TYR A 132 6.79 2.19 1.31
C TYR A 132 6.38 3.49 0.59
N ASP A 133 6.58 3.55 -0.73
CA ASP A 133 6.19 4.71 -1.54
C ASP A 133 4.68 4.96 -1.49
N GLN A 134 3.87 3.89 -1.57
CA GLN A 134 2.41 4.00 -1.51
C GLN A 134 1.91 4.51 -0.15
N LEU A 135 2.52 4.04 0.94
CA LEU A 135 2.16 4.44 2.29
C LEU A 135 2.53 5.90 2.59
N THR A 136 3.65 6.38 2.03
CA THR A 136 4.16 7.74 2.24
C THR A 136 3.64 8.76 1.21
N SER A 137 3.08 8.31 0.09
CA SER A 137 2.63 9.17 -1.01
C SER A 137 1.62 10.24 -0.57
N GLU A 138 1.85 11.48 -1.05
CA GLU A 138 0.90 12.60 -0.93
C GLU A 138 -0.44 12.34 -1.63
N TYR A 139 -0.53 11.32 -2.47
CA TYR A 139 -1.77 10.90 -3.13
C TYR A 139 -2.28 9.54 -2.64
N GLY A 140 -1.53 8.88 -1.75
CA GLY A 140 -1.87 7.60 -1.14
C GLY A 140 -2.34 7.78 0.30
N GLU A 141 -1.69 7.07 1.22
CA GLU A 141 -2.10 7.03 2.63
C GLU A 141 -1.51 8.16 3.48
N LYS A 142 -0.44 8.83 3.02
CA LYS A 142 0.21 9.97 3.71
C LYS A 142 0.69 9.65 5.13
N PHE A 143 1.05 8.40 5.41
CA PHE A 143 1.69 8.07 6.66
C PHE A 143 3.07 8.72 6.76
N SER A 144 3.51 8.97 8.00
CA SER A 144 4.90 9.33 8.26
C SER A 144 5.87 8.29 7.70
N ALA A 145 7.07 8.75 7.31
CA ALA A 145 8.13 7.87 6.80
C ALA A 145 8.46 6.77 7.80
N GLU A 146 8.46 7.09 9.09
CA GLU A 146 8.76 6.15 10.16
C GLU A 146 7.65 5.11 10.35
N ALA A 147 6.38 5.50 10.23
CA ALA A 147 5.26 4.56 10.27
C ALA A 147 5.25 3.63 9.06
N ALA A 148 5.55 4.15 7.86
CA ALA A 148 5.66 3.35 6.64
C ALA A 148 6.85 2.38 6.71
N GLN A 149 8.00 2.85 7.20
CA GLN A 149 9.18 2.01 7.40
C GLN A 149 8.88 0.88 8.39
N TYR A 150 8.29 1.21 9.54
CA TYR A 150 7.82 0.21 10.49
C TYR A 150 6.88 -0.80 9.84
N ALA A 151 5.93 -0.34 9.02
CA ALA A 151 4.98 -1.22 8.35
C ALA A 151 5.66 -2.21 7.40
N VAL A 152 6.58 -1.76 6.54
CA VAL A 152 7.26 -2.67 5.60
C VAL A 152 8.27 -3.59 6.25
N ASP A 153 8.84 -3.20 7.40
CA ASP A 153 9.78 -4.04 8.16
C ASP A 153 9.08 -5.09 9.01
N ASN A 154 7.85 -4.81 9.47
CA ASN A 154 7.06 -5.72 10.30
C ASN A 154 6.00 -6.48 9.50
N LEU A 155 5.90 -6.26 8.19
CA LEU A 155 5.01 -7.03 7.34
C LEU A 155 5.64 -8.38 7.01
N ASN A 156 5.01 -9.45 7.50
CA ASN A 156 5.39 -10.81 7.14
C ASN A 156 4.80 -11.19 5.77
N ALA A 157 5.39 -10.65 4.70
CA ALA A 157 5.03 -10.94 3.32
C ALA A 157 6.09 -11.81 2.63
N ASN A 158 5.64 -12.71 1.76
CA ASN A 158 6.51 -13.41 0.84
C ASN A 158 6.70 -12.56 -0.42
N TRP A 159 7.78 -11.78 -0.46
CA TRP A 159 8.03 -10.84 -1.54
C TRP A 159 8.29 -11.50 -2.90
N LYS A 160 8.87 -12.70 -2.89
CA LYS A 160 9.04 -13.53 -4.09
C LYS A 160 7.69 -13.97 -4.66
N GLU A 161 6.76 -14.34 -3.79
CA GLU A 161 5.39 -14.67 -4.18
C GLU A 161 4.64 -13.45 -4.73
N ASN A 162 4.81 -12.28 -4.12
CA ASN A 162 4.24 -11.03 -4.65
C ASN A 162 4.79 -10.73 -6.06
N ALA A 163 6.10 -10.88 -6.27
CA ALA A 163 6.73 -10.70 -7.57
C ALA A 163 6.18 -11.69 -8.61
N LEU A 164 6.03 -12.97 -8.24
CA LEU A 164 5.45 -13.99 -9.12
C LEU A 164 4.01 -13.68 -9.51
N LYS A 165 3.17 -13.25 -8.56
CA LYS A 165 1.79 -12.83 -8.84
C LYS A 165 1.75 -11.66 -9.81
N LYS A 166 2.62 -10.66 -9.62
CA LYS A 166 2.76 -9.52 -10.54
C LYS A 166 3.22 -9.95 -11.93
N ALA A 167 4.19 -10.86 -12.00
CA ALA A 167 4.68 -11.42 -13.24
C ALA A 167 3.55 -12.11 -14.02
N LYS A 168 2.77 -12.97 -13.35
CA LYS A 168 1.61 -13.65 -13.94
C LYS A 168 0.58 -12.66 -14.48
N VAL A 169 0.25 -11.63 -13.71
CA VAL A 169 -0.66 -10.56 -14.17
C VAL A 169 -0.13 -9.91 -15.45
N TYR A 170 1.16 -9.56 -15.51
CA TYR A 170 1.74 -8.96 -16.72
C TYR A 170 1.75 -9.92 -17.91
N GLN A 171 2.02 -11.20 -17.67
CA GLN A 171 2.01 -12.22 -18.72
C GLN A 171 0.57 -12.44 -19.25
N GLU A 172 -0.40 -12.62 -18.36
CA GLU A 172 -1.79 -12.95 -18.72
C GLU A 172 -2.56 -11.77 -19.31
N THR A 173 -2.39 -10.57 -18.75
CA THR A 173 -3.20 -9.40 -19.13
C THR A 173 -2.55 -8.50 -20.17
N MET A 174 -1.21 -8.54 -20.29
CA MET A 174 -0.46 -7.69 -21.20
C MET A 174 0.40 -8.47 -22.21
N ALA A 175 0.39 -9.81 -22.16
CA ALA A 175 1.16 -10.68 -23.06
C ALA A 175 2.66 -10.31 -23.13
N MET A 176 3.22 -9.83 -22.01
CA MET A 176 4.62 -9.42 -21.95
C MET A 176 5.56 -10.64 -21.95
N SER A 177 6.72 -10.50 -22.59
CA SER A 177 7.77 -11.54 -22.53
C SER A 177 8.39 -11.62 -21.13
N PRO A 178 8.98 -12.77 -20.73
CA PRO A 178 9.67 -12.89 -19.44
C PRO A 178 10.74 -11.82 -19.22
N SER A 179 11.50 -11.45 -20.27
CA SER A 179 12.49 -10.37 -20.19
C SER A 179 11.87 -8.99 -19.91
N ALA A 180 10.77 -8.65 -20.59
CA ALA A 180 10.07 -7.39 -20.37
C ALA A 180 9.40 -7.35 -18.99
N ILE A 181 8.91 -8.50 -18.50
CA ILE A 181 8.38 -8.64 -17.14
C ILE A 181 9.49 -8.42 -16.12
N TYR A 182 10.67 -9.03 -16.29
CA TYR A 182 11.81 -8.80 -15.41
C TYR A 182 12.13 -7.31 -15.31
N ASP A 183 12.31 -6.64 -16.46
CA ASP A 183 12.62 -5.21 -16.53
C ASP A 183 11.56 -4.35 -15.84
N GLN A 184 10.29 -4.70 -16.01
CA GLN A 184 9.17 -4.00 -15.38
C GLN A 184 9.14 -4.20 -13.86
N LEU A 185 9.43 -5.42 -13.39
CA LEU A 185 9.46 -5.74 -11.97
C LEU A 185 10.57 -4.97 -11.24
N VAL A 186 11.76 -4.86 -11.82
CA VAL A 186 12.91 -4.17 -11.20
C VAL A 186 12.93 -2.65 -11.43
N SER A 187 12.12 -2.14 -12.37
CA SER A 187 12.14 -0.74 -12.76
C SER A 187 11.84 0.21 -11.58
N GLU A 188 12.66 1.27 -11.45
CA GLU A 188 12.45 2.37 -10.50
C GLU A 188 11.15 3.15 -10.73
N TYR A 189 10.54 3.00 -11.92
CA TYR A 189 9.25 3.59 -12.27
C TYR A 189 8.14 2.54 -12.40
N GLY A 190 8.47 1.26 -12.22
CA GLY A 190 7.56 0.13 -12.24
C GLY A 190 7.29 -0.40 -10.84
N GLU A 191 7.53 -1.70 -10.64
CA GLU A 191 7.16 -2.37 -9.38
C GLU A 191 8.23 -2.30 -8.29
N LYS A 192 9.49 -1.98 -8.62
CA LYS A 192 10.61 -1.85 -7.66
C LYS A 192 10.89 -3.10 -6.81
N PHE A 193 10.67 -4.29 -7.35
CA PHE A 193 11.18 -5.52 -6.74
C PHE A 193 12.70 -5.56 -6.78
N THR A 194 13.31 -6.31 -5.86
CA THR A 194 14.73 -6.64 -5.95
C THR A 194 15.00 -7.51 -7.18
N LYS A 195 16.25 -7.54 -7.63
CA LYS A 195 16.63 -8.38 -8.78
C LYS A 195 16.37 -9.85 -8.51
N GLU A 196 16.58 -10.29 -7.26
CA GLU A 196 16.41 -11.67 -6.82
C GLU A 196 14.93 -12.08 -6.80
N GLU A 197 14.04 -11.18 -6.38
CA GLU A 197 12.58 -11.40 -6.42
C GLU A 197 12.05 -11.42 -7.85
N ALA A 198 12.50 -10.48 -8.68
CA ALA A 198 12.12 -10.43 -10.09
C ALA A 198 12.64 -11.65 -10.86
N GLN A 199 13.88 -12.08 -10.59
CA GLN A 199 14.45 -13.28 -11.20
C GLN A 199 13.66 -14.53 -10.80
N TYR A 200 13.38 -14.69 -9.51
CA TYR A 200 12.53 -15.78 -9.04
C TYR A 200 11.18 -15.78 -9.74
N ALA A 201 10.55 -14.61 -9.90
CA ALA A 201 9.25 -14.51 -10.55
C ALA A 201 9.29 -15.00 -11.99
N VAL A 202 10.27 -14.57 -12.80
CA VAL A 202 10.36 -14.96 -14.22
C VAL A 202 10.83 -16.40 -14.43
N ASP A 203 11.61 -16.95 -13.50
CA ASP A 203 12.02 -18.36 -13.52
C ASP A 203 10.84 -19.31 -13.23
N ASN A 204 9.75 -18.79 -12.65
CA ASN A 204 8.57 -19.55 -12.24
C ASN A 204 7.29 -19.14 -13.00
N LEU A 205 7.44 -18.44 -14.13
CA LEU A 205 6.36 -18.07 -15.06
C LEU A 205 5.92 -19.22 -15.98
#